data_AF-A0A9X3SSP4-F1
#
_entry.id   AF-A0A9X3SSP4-F1
#
_cell.length_a   1.000
_cell.length_b   1.000
_cell.length_c   1.000
_cell.angle_alpha   90.00
_cell.angle_beta   90.00
_cell.angle_gamma   90.00
#
_symmetry.space_group_name_H-M   'P 1'
#
loop_
_entity.id
_entity.type
_entity.pdbx_description
1 polymer ?
#
loop_
_entity_poly.entity_id
_entity_poly.type
_entity_poly.pdbx_seq_one_letter_code
_entity_poly.pdbx_strand_id
1 'polypeptide(L)'
;MSRSERNAGSSRRTGGRCLRAFATLLVALGTVAFPASPAAAHEHCLEVTVVVDFGTLAPDPETGCAVDPANGLDALARAGFSVTEVATIRGMVCRIDELPESSCGGAPPAKEYWSYWRGDADSDEWSYAPVGGADARPDAGDVEGWVFGDGSTPPALTPVEAAEATEGRGPDEGEETSFTWIIAVAALLAIAALAIWRMRRDRHA
;
A
#
# COMPACT_ATOMS: atom_id res chain seq x y z
N MET A 1 -16.94 -39.80 -92.38
CA MET A 1 -16.27 -41.11 -92.49
C MET A 1 -14.95 -41.05 -91.73
N SER A 2 -14.83 -41.88 -90.68
CA SER A 2 -13.71 -42.80 -90.40
C SER A 2 -12.28 -42.34 -90.74
N ARG A 3 -11.24 -42.58 -89.95
CA ARG A 3 -10.98 -43.35 -88.72
C ARG A 3 -9.45 -43.21 -88.50
N SER A 4 -8.98 -43.61 -87.32
CA SER A 4 -7.61 -44.05 -87.01
C SER A 4 -6.66 -42.94 -86.55
N GLU A 5 -6.51 -42.71 -85.24
CA GLU A 5 -5.74 -43.54 -84.28
C GLU A 5 -4.35 -43.94 -84.80
N ARG A 6 -3.30 -43.39 -84.17
CA ARG A 6 -2.37 -44.18 -83.36
C ARG A 6 -1.73 -43.35 -82.24
N ASN A 7 -1.78 -43.99 -81.09
CA ASN A 7 -1.31 -43.65 -79.75
C ASN A 7 0.18 -44.06 -79.59
N ALA A 8 0.90 -43.36 -78.72
CA ALA A 8 2.04 -43.78 -77.88
C ALA A 8 2.97 -42.56 -77.67
N GLY A 9 3.29 -42.07 -76.48
CA GLY A 9 3.15 -42.61 -75.14
C GLY A 9 4.40 -42.24 -74.34
N SER A 10 4.29 -41.23 -73.46
CA SER A 10 5.21 -40.83 -72.37
C SER A 10 4.88 -39.36 -71.99
N SER A 11 3.76 -39.01 -71.34
CA SER A 11 3.43 -39.16 -69.90
C SER A 11 4.61 -38.72 -69.00
N ARG A 12 4.60 -37.65 -68.18
CA ARG A 12 3.65 -36.62 -67.70
C ARG A 12 4.53 -35.41 -67.29
N ARG A 13 4.36 -34.19 -67.82
CA ARG A 13 3.46 -33.09 -67.37
C ARG A 13 3.28 -32.98 -65.86
N THR A 14 3.74 -31.87 -65.27
CA THR A 14 2.94 -30.85 -64.56
C THR A 14 3.92 -29.80 -64.01
N GLY A 15 3.84 -28.55 -64.46
CA GLY A 15 2.94 -27.52 -63.91
C GLY A 15 3.83 -26.52 -63.19
N GLY A 16 4.10 -25.30 -63.67
CA GLY A 16 3.16 -24.40 -64.33
C GLY A 16 2.49 -23.53 -63.27
N ARG A 17 3.19 -22.46 -62.88
CA ARG A 17 2.71 -21.13 -62.43
C ARG A 17 1.66 -21.03 -61.31
N CYS A 18 1.80 -19.91 -60.59
CA CYS A 18 0.87 -19.33 -59.61
C CYS A 18 0.91 -20.08 -58.26
N LEU A 19 0.94 -19.44 -57.09
CA LEU A 19 0.29 -18.20 -56.70
C LEU A 19 0.85 -17.80 -55.30
N ARG A 20 1.08 -16.49 -55.09
CA ARG A 20 0.86 -15.68 -53.87
C ARG A 20 1.18 -16.24 -52.48
N ALA A 21 1.92 -15.46 -51.68
CA ALA A 21 1.51 -15.08 -50.31
C ALA A 21 2.27 -13.81 -49.87
N PHE A 22 1.58 -12.67 -49.63
CA PHE A 22 1.14 -12.14 -48.32
C PHE A 22 2.34 -11.76 -47.41
N ALA A 23 2.48 -10.56 -46.84
CA ALA A 23 1.45 -9.79 -46.17
C ALA A 23 1.79 -8.29 -46.06
N THR A 24 0.74 -7.50 -46.21
CA THR A 24 0.51 -6.19 -45.61
C THR A 24 1.02 -6.08 -44.17
N LEU A 25 1.85 -5.08 -43.84
CA LEU A 25 2.06 -4.67 -42.45
C LEU A 25 1.15 -3.47 -42.15
N LEU A 26 -0.08 -3.79 -41.77
CA LEU A 26 -1.03 -2.89 -41.13
C LEU A 26 -0.58 -2.64 -39.69
N VAL A 27 -0.58 -1.36 -39.29
CA VAL A 27 -0.95 -0.81 -37.96
C VAL A 27 -0.38 -1.50 -36.72
N ALA A 28 0.50 -0.80 -36.02
CA ALA A 28 0.51 -0.81 -34.56
C ALA A 28 1.00 0.56 -34.06
N LEU A 29 0.13 1.57 -34.17
CA LEU A 29 0.19 2.69 -33.24
C LEU A 29 -0.14 2.05 -31.88
N GLY A 30 0.90 1.78 -31.09
CA GLY A 30 0.73 1.22 -29.77
C GLY A 30 -0.07 2.18 -28.91
N THR A 31 -1.38 1.94 -28.81
CA THR A 31 -2.13 2.36 -27.64
C THR A 31 -1.46 1.66 -26.48
N VAL A 32 -0.60 2.39 -25.77
CA VAL A 32 -0.20 2.00 -24.43
C VAL A 32 -1.50 2.03 -23.65
N ALA A 33 -2.15 0.87 -23.55
CA ALA A 33 -3.19 0.65 -22.57
C ALA A 33 -2.44 0.75 -21.25
N PHE A 34 -2.47 1.94 -20.64
CA PHE A 34 -2.23 2.04 -19.21
C PHE A 34 -3.19 1.03 -18.58
N PRO A 35 -2.69 0.00 -17.86
CA PRO A 35 -3.60 -0.73 -17.01
C PRO A 35 -4.24 0.32 -16.11
N ALA A 36 -5.54 0.53 -16.27
CA ALA A 36 -6.31 1.15 -15.21
C ALA A 36 -6.17 0.16 -14.05
N SER A 37 -5.26 0.46 -13.12
CA SER A 37 -5.22 -0.26 -11.86
C SER A 37 -6.64 -0.27 -11.34
N PRO A 38 -7.20 -1.42 -10.92
CA PRO A 38 -8.44 -1.37 -10.17
C PRO A 38 -8.17 -0.39 -9.02
N ALA A 39 -9.02 0.63 -8.88
CA ALA A 39 -9.03 1.39 -7.64
C ALA A 39 -9.19 0.32 -6.56
N ALA A 40 -8.15 0.13 -5.74
CA ALA A 40 -8.29 -0.71 -4.57
C ALA A 40 -9.52 -0.20 -3.84
N ALA A 41 -10.47 -1.10 -3.57
CA ALA A 41 -11.50 -0.75 -2.60
C ALA A 41 -10.72 -0.35 -1.35
N HIS A 42 -10.92 0.89 -0.89
CA HIS A 42 -10.33 1.33 0.36
C HIS A 42 -10.95 0.40 1.39
N GLU A 43 -10.14 -0.48 1.99
CA GLU A 43 -10.64 -1.36 3.03
C GLU A 43 -10.87 -0.46 4.23
N HIS A 44 -12.14 -0.11 4.45
CA HIS A 44 -12.55 0.68 5.61
C HIS A 44 -12.07 -0.04 6.87
N CYS A 45 -11.62 0.69 7.89
CA CYS A 45 -11.37 0.06 9.17
C CYS A 45 -12.71 -0.37 9.78
N LEU A 46 -13.06 -1.65 9.60
CA LEU A 46 -14.33 -2.19 10.09
C LEU A 46 -14.31 -2.50 11.60
N GLU A 47 -13.13 -2.46 12.20
CA GLU A 47 -12.90 -2.78 13.61
C GLU A 47 -12.78 -1.47 14.40
N VAL A 48 -11.70 -1.24 15.13
CA VAL A 48 -11.54 -0.01 15.92
C VAL A 48 -10.56 0.92 15.22
N THR A 49 -11.03 2.14 14.92
CA THR A 49 -10.15 3.20 14.41
C THR A 49 -9.50 3.90 15.60
N VAL A 50 -8.19 4.10 15.56
CA VAL A 50 -7.45 4.84 16.59
C VAL A 50 -6.92 6.12 16.00
N VAL A 51 -7.10 7.23 16.73
CA VAL A 51 -6.55 8.55 16.42
C VAL A 51 -5.57 8.94 17.51
N VAL A 52 -4.38 9.37 17.12
CA VAL A 52 -3.37 9.96 18.01
C VAL A 52 -3.13 11.40 17.57
N ASP A 53 -3.63 12.34 18.36
CA ASP A 53 -3.38 13.75 18.21
C ASP A 53 -2.26 14.17 19.18
N PHE A 54 -1.10 14.47 18.62
CA PHE A 54 0.09 14.88 19.37
C PHE A 54 -0.01 16.30 19.93
N GLY A 55 -1.08 17.04 19.63
CA GLY A 55 -1.33 18.39 20.11
C GLY A 55 -0.23 19.35 19.70
N THR A 56 0.50 19.89 20.68
CA THR A 56 1.64 20.79 20.40
C THR A 56 2.94 20.05 20.08
N LEU A 57 2.98 18.71 20.21
CA LEU A 57 4.17 17.90 19.98
C LEU A 57 4.39 17.57 18.50
N ALA A 58 3.32 17.49 17.69
CA ALA A 58 3.37 17.32 16.24
C ALA A 58 2.14 17.96 15.58
N PRO A 59 2.23 18.42 14.32
CA PRO A 59 1.20 19.26 13.71
C PRO A 59 -0.08 18.52 13.30
N ASP A 60 0.02 17.25 12.91
CA ASP A 60 -1.06 16.50 12.30
C ASP A 60 -1.39 15.26 13.15
N PRO A 61 -2.68 14.97 13.39
CA PRO A 61 -3.09 13.70 13.99
C PRO A 61 -2.75 12.52 13.08
N GLU A 62 -2.42 11.39 13.69
CA GLU A 62 -2.19 10.13 13.00
C GLU A 62 -3.32 9.15 13.29
N THR A 63 -3.61 8.29 12.32
CA THR A 63 -4.66 7.27 12.47
C THR A 63 -4.15 5.87 12.14
N GLY A 64 -4.79 4.87 12.73
CA GLY A 64 -4.51 3.46 12.46
C GLY A 64 -5.70 2.56 12.76
N CYS A 65 -5.68 1.35 12.22
CA CYS A 65 -6.76 0.38 12.39
C CYS A 65 -6.33 -0.75 13.33
N ALA A 66 -7.11 -0.99 14.38
CA ALA A 66 -6.90 -2.06 15.33
C ALA A 66 -7.91 -3.18 15.14
N VAL A 67 -7.42 -4.38 14.79
CA VAL A 67 -8.25 -5.57 14.60
C VAL A 67 -8.40 -6.34 15.92
N ASP A 68 -9.64 -6.58 16.34
CA ASP A 68 -10.02 -7.33 17.55
C ASP A 68 -9.21 -6.92 18.80
N PRO A 69 -9.20 -5.63 19.20
CA PRO A 69 -8.47 -5.21 20.38
C PRO A 69 -9.19 -5.60 21.68
N ALA A 70 -8.42 -6.04 22.67
CA ALA A 70 -8.98 -6.44 23.97
C ALA A 70 -9.42 -5.25 24.84
N ASN A 71 -8.80 -4.08 24.67
CA ASN A 71 -9.07 -2.81 25.34
C ASN A 71 -8.42 -1.67 24.55
N GLY A 72 -8.60 -0.42 24.99
CA GLY A 72 -8.09 0.74 24.26
C GLY A 72 -6.55 0.89 24.22
N LEU A 73 -5.81 0.34 25.20
CA LEU A 73 -4.34 0.27 25.08
C LEU A 73 -3.90 -0.76 24.05
N ASP A 74 -4.60 -1.89 23.99
CA ASP A 74 -4.37 -2.91 22.96
C ASP A 74 -4.77 -2.38 21.58
N ALA A 75 -5.84 -1.59 21.48
CA ALA A 75 -6.23 -0.90 20.25
C ALA A 75 -5.11 0.05 19.78
N LEU A 76 -4.61 0.91 20.67
CA LEU A 76 -3.51 1.81 20.36
C LEU A 76 -2.27 1.07 19.82
N ALA A 77 -1.87 -0.02 20.47
CA ALA A 77 -0.73 -0.82 20.00
C ALA A 77 -1.00 -1.53 18.66
N ARG A 78 -2.20 -2.09 18.46
CA ARG A 78 -2.59 -2.80 17.24
C ARG A 78 -2.78 -1.88 16.04
N ALA A 79 -3.16 -0.63 16.28
CA ALA A 79 -3.24 0.41 15.28
C ALA A 79 -1.85 0.86 14.76
N GLY A 80 -0.76 0.34 15.35
CA GLY A 80 0.61 0.56 14.86
C GLY A 80 1.43 1.52 15.71
N PHE A 81 0.86 2.10 16.76
CA PHE A 81 1.54 3.06 17.62
C PHE A 81 2.37 2.36 18.69
N SER A 82 3.57 2.87 18.95
CA SER A 82 4.39 2.42 20.07
C SER A 82 3.95 3.10 21.37
N VAL A 83 3.66 2.32 22.40
CA VAL A 83 3.12 2.83 23.67
C VAL A 83 4.11 2.59 24.79
N THR A 84 4.46 3.64 25.53
CA THR A 84 5.15 3.52 26.81
C THR A 84 4.20 3.94 27.92
N GLU A 85 3.94 3.06 28.88
CA GLU A 85 3.20 3.39 30.10
C GLU A 85 4.08 4.07 31.16
N VAL A 86 3.46 4.77 32.10
CA VAL A 86 4.14 5.27 33.31
C VAL A 86 4.59 4.08 34.15
N ALA A 87 5.88 4.03 34.49
CA ALA A 87 6.48 2.90 35.22
C ALA A 87 5.83 2.63 36.59
N THR A 88 5.29 3.67 37.23
CA THR A 88 4.66 3.61 38.55
C THR A 88 3.14 3.46 38.49
N ILE A 89 2.51 3.61 37.33
CA ILE A 89 1.05 3.59 37.16
C ILE A 89 0.69 2.80 35.91
N ARG A 90 0.29 1.54 36.12
CA ARG A 90 -0.19 0.67 35.04
C ARG A 90 -1.47 1.25 34.44
N GLY A 91 -1.58 1.17 33.13
CA GLY A 91 -2.70 1.68 32.34
C GLY A 91 -2.59 3.16 31.96
N MET A 92 -1.64 3.91 32.52
CA MET A 92 -1.45 5.32 32.19
C MET A 92 -0.41 5.47 31.10
N VAL A 93 -0.81 6.04 29.95
CA VAL A 93 0.11 6.30 28.84
C VAL A 93 1.04 7.45 29.21
N CYS A 94 2.34 7.21 29.06
CA CYS A 94 3.39 8.21 29.18
C CYS A 94 3.80 8.74 27.81
N ARG A 95 4.11 7.84 26.86
CA ARG A 95 4.49 8.20 25.50
C ARG A 95 3.73 7.39 24.46
N ILE A 96 3.45 8.04 23.35
CA ILE A 96 3.04 7.42 22.09
C ILE A 96 4.07 7.84 21.06
N ASP A 97 4.67 6.89 20.34
CA ASP A 97 5.72 7.15 19.35
C ASP A 97 6.84 8.05 19.86
N GLU A 98 7.34 7.65 21.04
CA GLU A 98 8.45 8.30 21.75
C GLU A 98 8.18 9.76 22.18
N LEU A 99 6.95 10.25 22.00
CA LEU A 99 6.51 11.60 22.36
C LEU A 99 5.58 11.61 23.59
N PRO A 100 5.73 12.60 24.50
CA PRO A 100 6.84 13.55 24.58
C PRO A 100 8.15 12.87 25.05
N GLU A 101 9.30 13.45 24.69
CA GLU A 101 10.61 13.01 25.18
C GLU A 101 10.71 13.15 26.70
N SER A 102 10.37 12.07 27.42
CA SER A 102 10.22 12.07 28.88
C SER A 102 10.68 10.74 29.48
N SER A 103 11.01 10.73 30.77
CA SER A 103 11.60 9.54 31.45
C SER A 103 10.59 8.45 31.84
N CYS A 104 9.29 8.71 31.78
CA CYS A 104 8.20 7.81 32.19
C CYS A 104 8.31 7.19 33.60
N GLY A 105 9.13 7.76 34.49
CA GLY A 105 9.28 7.24 35.86
C GLY A 105 8.08 7.53 36.77
N GLY A 106 7.40 8.66 36.56
CA GLY A 106 6.28 9.13 37.37
C GLY A 106 5.13 9.63 36.52
N ALA A 107 4.01 9.95 37.18
CA ALA A 107 2.85 10.53 36.51
C ALA A 107 3.24 11.82 35.77
N PRO A 108 2.71 12.05 34.55
CA PRO A 108 2.92 13.28 33.82
C PRO A 108 2.31 14.48 34.58
N PRO A 109 2.76 15.72 34.30
CA PRO A 109 2.11 16.92 34.81
C PRO A 109 0.62 16.96 34.43
N ALA A 110 -0.22 17.50 35.30
CA ALA A 110 -1.69 17.49 35.13
C ALA A 110 -2.21 18.25 33.88
N LYS A 111 -1.36 19.01 33.18
CA LYS A 111 -1.70 19.78 31.98
C LYS A 111 -1.02 19.27 30.70
N GLU A 112 -0.25 18.19 30.82
CA GLU A 112 0.60 17.67 29.75
C GLU A 112 0.56 16.14 29.81
N TYR A 113 -0.60 15.58 29.48
CA TYR A 113 -0.84 14.14 29.52
C TYR A 113 -1.66 13.67 28.31
N TRP A 114 -1.62 12.36 28.07
CA TRP A 114 -2.47 11.70 27.09
C TRP A 114 -3.88 11.52 27.63
N SER A 115 -4.79 12.39 27.19
CA SER A 115 -6.22 12.27 27.43
C SER A 115 -6.84 11.26 26.46
N TYR A 116 -7.90 10.59 26.89
CA TYR A 116 -8.51 9.48 26.15
C TYR A 116 -9.99 9.78 25.88
N TRP A 117 -10.39 9.55 24.64
CA TRP A 117 -11.66 9.95 24.05
C TRP A 117 -12.29 8.79 23.29
N ARG A 118 -13.61 8.81 23.18
CA ARG A 118 -14.40 7.83 22.44
C ARG A 118 -15.33 8.55 21.47
N GLY A 119 -15.50 7.98 20.30
CA GLY A 119 -16.43 8.41 19.27
C GLY A 119 -16.93 7.21 18.46
N ASP A 120 -17.83 7.49 17.54
CA ASP A 120 -18.42 6.50 16.63
C ASP A 120 -18.03 6.88 15.20
N ALA A 121 -17.73 5.91 14.33
CA ALA A 121 -17.30 6.17 12.95
C ALA A 121 -18.34 6.94 12.10
N ASP A 122 -19.60 6.98 12.55
CA ASP A 122 -20.70 7.68 11.89
C ASP A 122 -21.00 9.08 12.51
N SER A 123 -20.12 9.58 13.38
CA SER A 123 -20.34 10.82 14.17
C SER A 123 -19.16 11.77 14.11
N ASP A 124 -19.44 13.07 14.21
CA ASP A 124 -18.41 14.11 14.42
C ASP A 124 -18.08 14.34 15.91
N GLU A 125 -18.82 13.69 16.82
CA GLU A 125 -18.78 14.02 18.24
C GLU A 125 -17.81 13.12 19.02
N TRP A 126 -16.86 13.77 19.70
CA TRP A 126 -16.01 13.13 20.70
C TRP A 126 -16.62 13.21 22.10
N SER A 127 -16.46 12.14 22.87
CA SER A 127 -16.77 12.10 24.30
C SER A 127 -15.53 11.73 25.11
N TYR A 128 -15.22 12.52 26.14
CA TYR A 128 -14.14 12.17 27.08
C TYR A 128 -14.44 10.83 27.74
N ALA A 129 -13.46 9.93 27.79
CA ALA A 129 -13.68 8.60 28.33
C ALA A 129 -13.77 8.60 29.86
N PRO A 130 -14.81 7.98 30.46
CA PRO A 130 -14.94 7.92 31.92
C PRO A 130 -13.94 6.93 32.58
N VAL A 131 -13.28 6.11 31.78
CA VAL A 131 -12.27 5.11 32.18
C VAL A 131 -11.04 5.26 31.30
N GLY A 132 -9.88 4.81 31.78
CA GLY A 132 -8.65 4.80 30.97
C GLY A 132 -8.66 3.68 29.92
N GLY A 133 -7.80 3.78 28.91
CA GLY A 133 -7.73 2.80 27.82
C GLY A 133 -7.47 1.36 28.27
N ALA A 134 -6.82 1.14 29.43
CA ALA A 134 -6.63 -0.21 29.98
C ALA A 134 -7.93 -0.91 30.40
N ASP A 135 -8.97 -0.12 30.74
CA ASP A 135 -10.26 -0.62 31.24
C ASP A 135 -11.39 -0.47 30.20
N ALA A 136 -11.16 0.33 29.16
CA ALA A 136 -12.07 0.50 28.05
C ALA A 136 -12.23 -0.79 27.24
N ARG A 137 -13.39 -0.96 26.61
CA ARG A 137 -13.72 -2.09 25.75
C ARG A 137 -14.41 -1.54 24.50
N PRO A 138 -13.66 -1.09 23.49
CA PRO A 138 -14.24 -0.62 22.25
C PRO A 138 -14.86 -1.79 21.47
N ASP A 139 -15.97 -1.53 20.81
CA ASP A 139 -16.64 -2.44 19.88
C ASP A 139 -16.22 -2.12 18.43
N ALA A 140 -16.48 -3.04 17.50
CA ALA A 140 -16.23 -2.80 16.08
C ALA A 140 -17.08 -1.61 15.56
N GLY A 141 -16.43 -0.68 14.85
CA GLY A 141 -17.00 0.59 14.42
C GLY A 141 -16.72 1.77 15.38
N ASP A 142 -16.17 1.50 16.57
CA ASP A 142 -15.77 2.56 17.49
C ASP A 142 -14.52 3.29 16.98
N VAL A 143 -14.42 4.56 17.37
CA VAL A 143 -13.22 5.37 17.19
C VAL A 143 -12.67 5.76 18.56
N GLU A 144 -11.40 5.44 18.79
CA GLU A 144 -10.69 5.79 20.01
C GLU A 144 -9.71 6.93 19.76
N GLY A 145 -9.76 7.96 20.60
CA GLY A 145 -8.92 9.15 20.46
C GLY A 145 -7.94 9.28 21.62
N TRP A 146 -6.69 9.60 21.30
CA TRP A 146 -5.63 9.94 22.24
C TRP A 146 -5.12 11.33 21.93
N VAL A 147 -5.19 12.27 22.89
CA VAL A 147 -4.73 13.65 22.68
C VAL A 147 -3.76 14.07 23.76
N PHE A 148 -2.60 14.56 23.36
CA PHE A 148 -1.65 15.16 24.29
C PHE A 148 -2.03 16.61 24.63
N GLY A 149 -2.28 16.89 25.91
CA GLY A 149 -2.58 18.24 26.38
C GLY A 149 -3.12 18.27 27.80
N ASP A 150 -4.02 19.21 28.09
CA ASP A 150 -4.68 19.34 29.39
C ASP A 150 -5.99 18.56 29.51
N GLY A 151 -6.39 17.86 28.44
CA GLY A 151 -7.60 17.05 28.34
C GLY A 151 -8.91 17.84 28.23
N SER A 152 -8.85 19.15 27.96
CA SER A 152 -10.04 19.97 27.72
C SER A 152 -10.53 19.93 26.27
N THR A 153 -9.66 19.56 25.33
CA THR A 153 -9.92 19.58 23.89
C THR A 153 -9.82 18.15 23.33
N PRO A 154 -10.82 17.70 22.55
CA PRO A 154 -10.78 16.41 21.87
C PRO A 154 -9.78 16.40 20.71
N PRO A 155 -9.54 15.26 20.03
CA PRO A 155 -8.74 15.22 18.82
C PRO A 155 -9.23 16.22 17.79
N ALA A 156 -8.31 16.85 17.05
CA ALA A 156 -8.64 17.80 16.01
C ALA A 156 -9.38 17.16 14.83
N LEU A 157 -9.09 15.89 14.54
CA LEU A 157 -9.81 15.08 13.56
C LEU A 157 -11.09 14.54 14.19
N THR A 158 -12.25 14.73 13.55
CA THR A 158 -13.50 14.14 14.06
C THR A 158 -13.49 12.62 13.89
N PRO A 159 -14.33 11.87 14.64
CA PRO A 159 -14.36 10.41 14.51
C PRO A 159 -14.69 9.93 13.09
N VAL A 160 -15.67 10.57 12.43
CA VAL A 160 -16.01 10.25 11.03
C VAL A 160 -14.87 10.60 10.07
N GLU A 161 -14.21 11.75 10.21
CA GLU A 161 -13.05 12.10 9.39
C GLU A 161 -11.89 11.12 9.61
N ALA A 162 -11.72 10.62 10.83
CA ALA A 162 -10.70 9.64 11.19
C ALA A 162 -10.96 8.26 10.60
N ALA A 163 -12.21 7.79 10.66
CA ALA A 163 -12.63 6.59 9.97
C ALA A 163 -12.35 6.76 8.46
N GLU A 164 -12.79 7.89 7.90
CA GLU A 164 -12.45 8.53 6.61
C GLU A 164 -10.98 8.29 6.15
N ALA A 165 -10.07 8.80 6.96
CA ALA A 165 -8.65 8.88 6.66
C ALA A 165 -7.92 7.54 6.77
N THR A 166 -8.36 6.68 7.69
CA THR A 166 -7.71 5.39 7.97
C THR A 166 -7.84 4.43 6.78
N GLU A 167 -8.89 4.58 5.97
CA GLU A 167 -9.12 3.81 4.73
C GLU A 167 -8.06 4.10 3.65
N GLY A 168 -7.42 5.27 3.70
CA GLY A 168 -6.41 5.72 2.74
C GLY A 168 -5.00 5.20 3.02
N ARG A 169 -4.74 4.65 4.21
CA ARG A 169 -3.43 4.15 4.63
C ARG A 169 -3.35 2.63 4.45
N GLY A 170 -3.56 2.17 3.21
CA GLY A 170 -3.08 0.85 2.79
C GLY A 170 -1.55 0.79 2.90
N PRO A 171 -0.94 -0.42 2.93
CA PRO A 171 0.51 -0.54 2.88
C PRO A 171 1.02 0.28 1.70
N ASP A 172 1.96 1.18 1.98
CA ASP A 172 2.73 1.86 0.95
C ASP A 172 3.38 0.76 0.09
N GLU A 173 2.71 0.36 -1.00
CA GLU A 173 3.34 -0.27 -2.16
C GLU A 173 4.21 0.78 -2.90
N GLY A 174 4.85 1.67 -2.15
CA GLY A 174 5.91 2.58 -2.53
C GLY A 174 7.28 2.08 -2.07
N GLU A 175 7.42 0.81 -1.64
CA GLU A 175 8.67 0.10 -1.86
C GLU A 175 8.83 -0.12 -3.37
N GLU A 176 9.35 0.93 -4.02
CA GLU A 176 9.87 0.89 -5.36
C GLU A 176 10.80 -0.32 -5.47
N THR A 177 10.28 -1.42 -6.00
CA THR A 177 11.09 -2.49 -6.56
C THR A 177 12.07 -1.82 -7.51
N SER A 178 13.29 -1.66 -7.03
CA SER A 178 14.38 -0.90 -7.65
C SER A 178 14.63 -1.43 -9.06
N PHE A 179 13.89 -0.95 -10.06
CA PHE A 179 14.12 -1.28 -11.46
C PHE A 179 15.52 -0.84 -11.92
N THR A 180 16.22 -0.04 -11.11
CA THR A 180 17.64 0.29 -11.24
C THR A 180 18.52 -0.95 -11.34
N TRP A 181 18.31 -1.99 -10.52
CA TRP A 181 19.15 -3.20 -10.62
C TRP A 181 18.82 -4.01 -11.89
N ILE A 182 17.56 -4.01 -12.33
CA ILE A 182 17.15 -4.66 -13.58
C ILE A 182 17.81 -3.96 -14.78
N ILE A 183 17.81 -2.62 -14.80
CA ILE A 183 18.48 -1.82 -15.83
C ILE A 183 20.00 -2.05 -15.77
N ALA A 184 20.60 -2.11 -14.59
CA ALA A 184 22.04 -2.38 -14.42
C ALA A 184 22.43 -3.78 -14.94
N VAL A 185 21.64 -4.81 -14.65
CA VAL A 185 21.87 -6.17 -15.17
C VAL A 185 21.70 -6.22 -16.68
N ALA A 186 20.68 -5.58 -17.25
CA ALA A 186 20.47 -5.51 -18.70
C ALA A 186 21.64 -4.82 -19.41
N ALA A 187 22.15 -3.71 -18.86
CA ALA A 187 23.31 -3.01 -19.40
C ALA A 187 24.59 -3.87 -19.37
N LEU A 188 24.84 -4.59 -18.27
CA LEU A 188 25.99 -5.50 -18.16
C LEU A 188 25.93 -6.66 -19.16
N LEU A 189 24.75 -7.25 -19.37
CA LEU A 189 24.57 -8.32 -20.36
C LEU A 189 24.78 -7.81 -21.79
N ALA A 190 24.30 -6.62 -22.12
CA ALA A 190 24.51 -6.00 -23.43
C ALA A 190 26.00 -5.72 -23.70
N ILE A 191 26.73 -5.19 -22.71
CA ILE A 191 28.19 -4.94 -22.82
C ILE A 191 28.95 -6.25 -23.00
N ALA A 192 28.62 -7.29 -22.22
CA ALA A 192 29.24 -8.61 -22.35
C ALA A 192 28.98 -9.24 -23.73
N ALA A 193 27.74 -9.16 -24.24
CA ALA A 193 27.41 -9.63 -25.58
C ALA A 193 28.19 -8.87 -26.67
N LEU A 194 28.34 -7.55 -26.54
CA LEU A 194 29.10 -6.72 -27.47
C LEU A 194 30.60 -7.09 -27.47
N ALA A 195 31.17 -7.34 -26.29
CA ALA A 195 32.56 -7.77 -26.14
C ALA A 195 32.79 -9.17 -26.75
N ILE A 196 31.89 -10.12 -26.49
CA ILE A 196 31.95 -11.47 -27.07
C ILE A 196 31.83 -11.42 -28.59
N TRP A 197 30.93 -10.60 -29.13
CA TRP A 197 30.78 -10.44 -30.57
C TRP A 197 32.04 -9.85 -31.22
N ARG A 198 32.64 -8.83 -30.61
CA ARG A 198 33.89 -8.21 -31.10
C ARG A 198 35.06 -9.19 -31.07
N MET A 199 35.23 -9.93 -29.98
CA MET A 199 36.25 -10.97 -29.86
C MET A 199 36.07 -12.14 -30.84
N ARG A 200 34.83 -12.45 -31.24
CA ARG A 200 34.57 -13.45 -32.28
C ARG A 200 34.91 -12.91 -33.67
N ARG A 201 34.54 -11.66 -33.95
CA ARG A 201 34.86 -10.99 -35.21
C ARG A 201 36.37 -10.89 -35.44
N ASP A 202 37.13 -10.53 -34.41
CA ASP A 202 38.59 -10.39 -34.50
C ASP A 202 39.31 -11.74 -34.66
N ARG A 203 38.69 -12.85 -34.23
CA ARG A 203 39.22 -14.22 -34.44
C ARG A 203 38.91 -14.81 -35.82
N HIS A 204 38.04 -14.17 -36.59
CA HIS A 204 37.66 -14.60 -37.95
C HIS A 204 38.25 -13.69 -39.04
N ALA A 205 39.06 -12.69 -38.67
CA ALA A 205 39.86 -11.86 -39.56
C ALA A 205 41.32 -12.34 -39.56
#